data_AF-A0A2V9RTV9-F1
#
_entry.id   AF-A0A2V9RTV9-F1
#
_cell.length_a   1.000
_cell.length_b   1.000
_cell.length_c   1.000
_cell.angle_alpha   90.00
_cell.angle_beta   90.00
_cell.angle_gamma   90.00
#
_symmetry.space_group_name_H-M   'P 1'
#
loop_
_entity.id
_entity.type
_entity.pdbx_description
1 polymer ?
#
loop_
_entity_poly.entity_id
_entity_poly.type
_entity_poly.pdbx_seq_one_letter_code
_entity_poly.pdbx_strand_id
1 'polypeptide(L)'
;MLPDVENLIALQQADREILRLKEEIAALPKRVAAIEQKLAGTKAVLEKAKAAIKADEAARRKYETAIQDLQGKISKYRDQSLEVKTNEQYKALLHEIQFAEQDIRGNEDKILELMIDAETQEKEVKTAEVELKEETAEIEKEKEEARQRTAEDEKLLADWNAKRDKARSAVSAELLQHYDRVSKYRGSGIAEVRDHKCMGCQVMLRPQTFNEVRTGERTVSCDSCQRILYYVPGQDTVTTAVAASTHRRRAHPKLDASRAWYYRSDYDAAGEVFLSYINADGNSSRRVYDVHTGRKLEDTLVREGEYRLGFPEDLPGAIRLNGNWSEEELEEWGDELPTVVLDILQRDLNLARTEAANKSQAHAAEIPRSEHSAAS
;
A
#
# COMPACT_ATOMS: atom_id res chain seq x y z
N MET A 1 -35.64 15.03 -20.87
CA MET A 1 -35.35 15.11 -19.41
C MET A 1 -35.88 16.46 -18.93
N LEU A 2 -36.34 16.58 -17.68
CA LEU A 2 -36.85 17.86 -17.16
C LEU A 2 -35.68 18.84 -16.91
N PRO A 3 -35.85 20.16 -17.18
CA PRO A 3 -34.82 21.16 -16.91
C PRO A 3 -34.34 21.16 -15.44
N ASP A 4 -35.26 20.98 -14.49
CA ASP A 4 -34.92 20.89 -13.06
C ASP A 4 -34.00 19.70 -12.76
N VAL A 5 -34.19 18.56 -13.43
CA VAL A 5 -33.36 17.37 -13.25
C VAL A 5 -31.97 17.57 -13.85
N GLU A 6 -31.88 18.22 -15.01
CA GLU A 6 -30.60 18.60 -15.62
C GLU A 6 -29.80 19.57 -14.72
N ASN A 7 -30.47 20.57 -14.14
CA ASN A 7 -29.86 21.49 -13.18
C ASN A 7 -29.43 20.79 -11.89
N LEU A 8 -30.21 19.81 -11.40
CA LEU A 8 -29.82 18.98 -10.25
C LEU A 8 -28.62 18.07 -10.55
N ILE A 9 -28.47 17.58 -11.78
CA ILE A 9 -27.28 16.84 -12.22
C ILE A 9 -26.05 17.75 -12.19
N ALA A 10 -26.16 18.95 -12.76
CA ALA A 10 -25.09 19.95 -12.72
C ALA A 10 -24.74 20.36 -11.28
N LEU A 11 -25.75 20.51 -10.41
CA LEU A 11 -25.56 20.79 -8.98
C LEU A 11 -24.79 19.66 -8.28
N GLN A 12 -25.19 18.39 -8.48
CA GLN A 12 -24.49 17.27 -7.87
C GLN A 12 -23.06 17.13 -8.38
N GLN A 13 -22.81 17.41 -9.65
CA GLN A 13 -21.45 17.44 -10.18
C GLN A 13 -20.61 18.53 -9.52
N ALA A 14 -21.17 19.74 -9.38
CA ALA A 14 -20.48 20.84 -8.70
C ALA A 14 -20.21 20.52 -7.23
N ASP A 15 -21.18 19.96 -6.50
CA ASP A 15 -21.00 19.56 -5.09
C ASP A 15 -19.90 18.50 -4.92
N ARG A 16 -19.80 17.54 -5.86
CA ARG A 16 -18.73 16.53 -5.86
C ARG A 16 -17.35 17.13 -6.10
N GLU A 17 -17.21 18.00 -7.09
CA GLU A 17 -15.93 18.66 -7.38
C GLU A 17 -15.52 19.60 -6.25
N ILE A 18 -16.47 20.33 -5.65
CA ILE A 18 -16.22 21.16 -4.46
C ILE A 18 -15.72 20.31 -3.29
N LEU A 19 -16.33 19.14 -3.06
CA LEU A 19 -15.89 18.25 -2.00
C LEU A 19 -14.47 17.72 -2.27
N ARG A 20 -14.21 17.24 -3.48
CA ARG A 20 -12.88 16.76 -3.91
C ARG A 20 -11.81 17.83 -3.72
N LEU A 21 -12.04 19.04 -4.22
CA LEU A 21 -11.10 20.16 -4.09
C LEU A 21 -10.88 20.55 -2.62
N LYS A 22 -11.94 20.57 -1.79
CA LYS A 22 -11.80 20.85 -0.35
C LYS A 22 -10.97 19.78 0.36
N GLU A 23 -11.14 18.51 0.00
CA GLU A 23 -10.35 17.41 0.55
C GLU A 23 -8.89 17.50 0.11
N GLU A 24 -8.63 17.82 -1.16
CA GLU A 24 -7.27 18.05 -1.69
C GLU A 24 -6.58 19.22 -0.98
N ILE A 25 -7.24 20.38 -0.88
CA ILE A 25 -6.76 21.56 -0.15
C ILE A 25 -6.48 21.21 1.33
N ALA A 26 -7.34 20.42 1.98
CA ALA A 26 -7.16 20.04 3.38
C ALA A 26 -6.08 18.96 3.60
N ALA A 27 -5.76 18.17 2.59
CA ALA A 27 -4.75 17.11 2.68
C ALA A 27 -3.32 17.66 2.58
N LEU A 28 -3.10 18.71 1.78
CA LEU A 28 -1.78 19.28 1.54
C LEU A 28 -1.10 19.80 2.83
N PRO A 29 -1.74 20.61 3.70
CA PRO A 29 -1.14 21.05 4.97
C PRO A 29 -0.76 19.89 5.89
N LYS A 30 -1.53 18.79 5.89
CA LYS A 30 -1.22 17.60 6.71
C LYS A 30 0.03 16.90 6.21
N ARG A 31 0.20 16.79 4.89
CA ARG A 31 1.41 16.22 4.28
C ARG A 31 2.63 17.08 4.61
N VAL A 32 2.52 18.41 4.48
CA VAL A 32 3.59 19.34 4.85
C VAL A 32 3.97 19.22 6.33
N ALA A 33 2.99 19.18 7.23
CA ALA A 33 3.25 19.05 8.67
C ALA A 33 3.95 17.72 9.03
N ALA A 34 3.56 16.60 8.40
CA ALA A 34 4.21 15.31 8.62
C ALA A 34 5.68 15.32 8.17
N ILE A 35 5.96 15.99 7.05
CA ILE A 35 7.30 16.17 6.50
C ILE A 35 8.15 17.07 7.42
N GLU A 36 7.62 18.19 7.89
CA GLU A 36 8.31 19.07 8.84
C GLU A 36 8.63 18.38 10.17
N GLN A 37 7.73 17.51 10.64
CA GLN A 37 7.97 16.72 11.85
C GLN A 37 9.13 15.74 11.69
N LYS A 38 9.28 15.10 10.52
CA LYS A 38 10.42 14.23 10.21
C LYS A 38 11.73 15.02 10.22
N LEU A 39 11.78 16.16 9.53
CA LEU A 39 12.93 17.06 9.53
C LEU A 39 13.30 17.53 10.93
N ALA A 40 12.32 17.85 11.77
CA ALA A 40 12.56 18.25 13.16
C ALA A 40 13.20 17.11 13.97
N GLY A 41 12.80 15.86 13.72
CA GLY A 41 13.43 14.67 14.28
C GLY A 41 14.89 14.53 13.86
N THR A 42 15.17 14.59 12.55
CA THR A 42 16.54 14.51 12.01
C THR A 42 17.42 15.63 12.57
N LYS A 43 16.91 16.86 12.65
CA LYS A 43 17.61 17.99 13.29
C LYS A 43 17.91 17.74 14.76
N ALA A 44 16.97 17.18 15.52
CA ALA A 44 17.20 16.89 16.94
C ALA A 44 18.29 15.83 17.15
N VAL A 45 18.35 14.80 16.28
CA VAL A 45 19.42 13.79 16.30
C VAL A 45 20.78 14.44 16.00
N LEU A 46 20.83 15.30 14.98
CA LEU A 46 22.05 16.04 14.62
C LEU A 46 22.56 16.91 15.78
N GLU A 47 21.67 17.69 16.41
CA GLU A 47 22.04 18.55 17.53
C GLU A 47 22.51 17.74 18.75
N LYS A 48 21.90 16.57 18.99
CA LYS A 48 22.36 15.65 20.04
C LYS A 48 23.76 15.11 19.75
N ALA A 49 24.05 14.71 18.50
CA ALA A 49 25.38 14.25 18.10
C ALA A 49 26.43 15.35 18.24
N LYS A 50 26.13 16.59 17.81
CA LYS A 50 27.01 17.75 18.03
C LYS A 50 27.26 18.05 19.51
N ALA A 51 26.25 17.87 20.35
CA ALA A 51 26.40 18.04 21.80
C ALA A 51 27.29 16.95 22.41
N ALA A 52 27.22 15.71 21.92
CA ALA A 52 28.09 14.61 22.34
C ALA A 52 29.56 14.90 22.00
N ILE A 53 29.86 15.32 20.77
CA ILE A 53 31.23 15.71 20.36
C ILE A 53 31.80 16.79 21.29
N LYS A 54 31.01 17.81 21.63
CA LYS A 54 31.44 18.87 22.56
C LYS A 54 31.69 18.34 23.98
N ALA A 55 30.90 17.36 24.43
CA ALA A 55 31.08 16.74 25.72
C ALA A 55 32.36 15.88 25.75
N ASP A 56 32.64 15.14 24.68
CA ASP A 56 33.85 14.33 24.51
C ASP A 56 35.10 15.21 24.46
N GLU A 57 35.05 16.35 23.76
CA GLU A 57 36.13 17.33 23.74
C GLU A 57 36.40 17.91 25.15
N ALA A 58 35.33 18.20 25.91
CA ALA A 58 35.47 18.67 27.28
C ALA A 58 36.04 17.59 28.22
N ALA A 59 35.66 16.32 28.02
CA ALA A 59 36.21 15.19 28.77
C ALA A 59 37.70 14.99 28.47
N ARG A 60 38.10 15.09 27.19
CA ARG A 60 39.49 15.03 26.76
C ARG A 60 40.35 16.08 27.45
N ARG A 61 39.91 17.34 27.46
CA ARG A 61 40.63 18.44 28.16
C ARG A 61 40.80 18.19 29.66
N LYS A 62 39.83 17.51 30.31
CA LYS A 62 39.95 17.13 31.73
C LYS A 62 41.04 16.08 31.94
N TYR A 63 41.11 15.06 31.08
CA TYR A 63 42.17 14.04 31.16
C TYR A 63 43.55 14.63 30.86
N GLU A 64 43.66 15.54 29.88
CA GLU A 64 44.90 16.26 29.59
C GLU A 64 45.39 17.07 30.80
N THR A 65 44.48 17.76 31.49
CA THR A 65 44.80 18.50 32.73
C THR A 65 45.24 17.54 33.85
N ALA A 66 44.55 16.41 34.01
CA ALA A 66 44.91 15.41 35.02
C ALA A 66 46.29 14.80 34.78
N ILE A 67 46.67 14.56 33.51
CA ILE A 67 48.02 14.12 33.13
C ILE A 67 49.06 15.16 33.53
N GLN A 68 48.83 16.45 33.25
CA GLN A 68 49.75 17.52 33.65
C GLN A 68 49.94 17.58 35.16
N ASP A 69 48.87 17.44 35.94
CA ASP A 69 48.93 17.40 37.40
C ASP A 69 49.73 16.19 37.92
N LEU A 70 49.53 15.01 37.33
CA LEU A 70 50.26 13.78 37.67
C LEU A 70 51.75 13.88 37.31
N GLN A 71 52.09 14.46 36.15
CA GLN A 71 53.47 14.73 35.77
C GLN A 71 54.15 15.69 36.77
N GLY A 72 53.44 16.72 37.22
CA GLY A 72 53.90 17.62 38.28
C GLY A 72 54.15 16.89 39.61
N LYS A 73 53.28 15.94 39.99
CA LYS A 73 53.49 15.10 41.19
C LYS A 73 54.70 14.17 41.04
N ILE A 74 54.86 13.52 39.90
CA ILE A 74 56.02 12.66 39.61
C ILE A 74 57.32 13.44 39.74
N SER A 75 57.39 14.67 39.19
CA SER A 75 58.58 15.52 39.34
C SER A 75 58.89 15.77 40.82
N LYS A 76 57.89 16.16 41.61
CA LYS A 76 58.07 16.41 43.05
C LYS A 76 58.52 15.16 43.82
N TYR A 77 57.93 14.00 43.53
CA TYR A 77 58.32 12.74 44.19
C TYR A 77 59.73 12.30 43.79
N ARG A 78 60.15 12.54 42.54
CA ARG A 78 61.53 12.30 42.09
C ARG A 78 62.51 13.19 42.84
N ASP A 79 62.22 14.48 42.98
CA ASP A 79 63.05 15.40 43.75
C ASP A 79 63.15 14.96 45.22
N GLN A 80 62.02 14.65 45.86
CA GLN A 80 61.98 14.14 47.25
C GLN A 80 62.74 12.83 47.43
N SER A 81 62.71 11.95 46.43
CA SER A 81 63.42 10.66 46.47
C SER A 81 64.94 10.83 46.55
N LEU A 82 65.48 11.95 46.09
CA LEU A 82 66.91 12.28 46.17
C LEU A 82 67.29 12.81 47.57
N GLU A 83 66.33 13.31 48.34
CA GLU A 83 66.53 13.91 49.67
C GLU A 83 66.35 12.93 50.84
N VAL A 84 65.55 11.87 50.65
CA VAL A 84 65.25 10.89 51.72
C VAL A 84 66.44 10.02 52.09
N LYS A 85 66.64 9.83 53.40
CA LYS A 85 67.80 9.12 53.96
C LYS A 85 67.52 7.66 54.33
N THR A 86 66.25 7.25 54.33
CA THR A 86 65.83 5.89 54.71
C THR A 86 65.34 5.13 53.50
N ASN A 87 65.74 3.85 53.41
CA ASN A 87 65.41 2.98 52.28
C ASN A 87 63.88 2.72 52.19
N GLU A 88 63.19 2.74 53.33
CA GLU A 88 61.72 2.59 53.40
C GLU A 88 60.98 3.78 52.77
N GLN A 89 61.38 5.01 53.08
CA GLN A 89 60.81 6.22 52.47
C GLN A 89 61.09 6.30 50.96
N TYR A 90 62.29 5.90 50.53
CA TYR A 90 62.64 5.84 49.12
C TYR A 90 61.74 4.86 48.35
N LYS A 91 61.53 3.64 48.88
CA LYS A 91 60.63 2.66 48.28
C LYS A 91 59.18 3.14 48.20
N ALA A 92 58.69 3.84 49.22
CA ALA A 92 57.35 4.40 49.21
C ALA A 92 57.19 5.44 48.07
N LEU A 93 58.15 6.36 47.92
CA LEU A 93 58.13 7.36 46.84
C LEU A 93 58.21 6.73 45.45
N LEU A 94 59.02 5.67 45.27
CA LEU A 94 59.04 4.92 44.02
C LEU A 94 57.69 4.27 43.69
N HIS A 95 56.99 3.74 44.69
CA HIS A 95 55.66 3.16 44.51
C HIS A 95 54.63 4.22 44.11
N GLU A 96 54.66 5.41 44.75
CA GLU A 96 53.80 6.55 44.38
C GLU A 96 54.07 7.06 42.96
N ILE A 97 55.35 7.11 42.54
CA ILE A 97 55.71 7.44 41.15
C ILE A 97 55.13 6.40 40.19
N GLN A 98 55.30 5.11 40.51
CA GLN A 98 54.82 4.02 39.64
C GLN A 98 53.30 4.02 39.52
N PHE A 99 52.58 4.34 40.61
CA PHE A 99 51.13 4.51 40.61
C PHE A 99 50.71 5.72 39.74
N ALA A 100 51.37 6.87 39.89
CA ALA A 100 51.09 8.04 39.06
C ALA A 100 51.40 7.80 37.56
N GLU A 101 52.46 7.06 37.23
CA GLU A 101 52.78 6.64 35.87
C GLU A 101 51.75 5.65 35.29
N GLN A 102 51.10 4.85 36.14
CA GLN A 102 49.99 3.98 35.73
C GLN A 102 48.71 4.79 35.47
N ASP A 103 48.40 5.77 36.33
CA ASP A 103 47.26 6.68 36.14
C ASP A 103 47.40 7.54 34.88
N ILE A 104 48.62 8.00 34.55
CA ILE A 104 48.88 8.72 33.29
C ILE A 104 48.52 7.83 32.11
N ARG A 105 49.03 6.59 32.07
CA ARG A 105 48.71 5.65 30.98
C ARG A 105 47.21 5.41 30.85
N GLY A 106 46.51 5.21 31.98
CA GLY A 106 45.06 5.05 31.96
C GLY A 106 44.30 6.29 31.47
N ASN A 107 44.82 7.50 31.66
CA ASN A 107 44.23 8.72 31.10
C ASN A 107 44.59 8.90 29.62
N GLU A 108 45.79 8.52 29.19
CA GLU A 108 46.20 8.51 27.78
C GLU A 108 45.33 7.54 26.96
N ASP A 109 45.07 6.34 27.48
CA ASP A 109 44.17 5.36 26.84
C ASP A 109 42.76 5.93 26.67
N LYS A 110 42.20 6.58 27.70
CA LYS A 110 40.89 7.26 27.62
C LYS A 110 40.86 8.40 26.61
N ILE A 111 41.95 9.17 26.50
CA ILE A 111 42.06 10.23 25.49
C ILE A 111 42.02 9.62 24.09
N LEU A 112 42.74 8.53 23.86
CA LEU A 112 42.74 7.83 22.57
C LEU A 112 41.36 7.28 22.22
N GLU A 113 40.67 6.65 23.17
CA GLU A 113 39.28 6.19 23.00
C GLU A 113 38.36 7.35 22.58
N LEU A 114 38.38 8.46 23.33
CA LEU A 114 37.57 9.65 23.01
C LEU A 114 37.92 10.26 21.65
N MET A 115 39.18 10.20 21.21
CA MET A 115 39.59 10.70 19.90
C MET A 115 39.03 9.85 18.76
N ILE A 116 39.02 8.52 18.92
CA ILE A 116 38.45 7.59 17.93
C ILE A 116 36.93 7.79 17.84
N ASP A 117 36.27 7.91 18.99
CA ASP A 117 34.82 8.15 19.07
C ASP A 117 34.46 9.49 18.43
N ALA A 118 35.21 10.56 18.72
CA ALA A 118 34.99 11.88 18.14
C ALA A 118 35.16 11.88 16.61
N GLU A 119 36.18 11.20 16.06
CA GLU A 119 36.36 11.11 14.60
C GLU A 119 35.19 10.38 13.93
N THR A 120 34.67 9.33 14.57
CA THR A 120 33.52 8.57 14.08
C THR A 120 32.26 9.44 14.11
N GLN A 121 31.96 10.08 15.25
CA GLN A 121 30.83 10.99 15.39
C GLN A 121 30.91 12.19 14.44
N GLU A 122 32.10 12.76 14.20
CA GLU A 122 32.27 13.86 13.24
C GLU A 122 31.95 13.46 11.80
N LYS A 123 32.33 12.23 11.40
CA LYS A 123 31.96 11.69 10.08
C LYS A 123 30.44 11.52 9.97
N GLU A 124 29.81 10.94 10.99
CA GLU A 124 28.36 10.77 11.04
C GLU A 124 27.62 12.12 10.99
N VAL A 125 28.08 13.12 11.75
CA VAL A 125 27.51 14.47 11.73
C VAL A 125 27.64 15.11 10.36
N LYS A 126 28.81 15.01 9.70
CA LYS A 126 29.00 15.57 8.35
C LYS A 126 28.06 14.93 7.33
N THR A 127 27.92 13.61 7.37
CA THR A 127 27.00 12.89 6.49
C THR A 127 25.55 13.31 6.75
N ALA A 128 25.14 13.33 8.02
CA ALA A 128 23.79 13.75 8.42
C ALA A 128 23.50 15.23 8.10
N GLU A 129 24.50 16.11 8.13
CA GLU A 129 24.34 17.52 7.71
C GLU A 129 24.08 17.65 6.21
N VAL A 130 24.76 16.86 5.39
CA VAL A 130 24.55 16.83 3.94
C VAL A 130 23.16 16.29 3.63
N GLU A 131 22.79 15.13 4.20
CA GLU A 131 21.48 14.52 4.03
C GLU A 131 20.36 15.48 4.47
N LEU A 132 20.49 16.09 5.65
CA LEU A 132 19.50 17.04 6.15
C LEU A 132 19.34 18.26 5.23
N LYS A 133 20.44 18.73 4.63
CA LYS A 133 20.41 19.88 3.71
C LYS A 133 19.70 19.51 2.41
N GLU A 134 19.98 18.33 1.86
CA GLU A 134 19.31 17.80 0.67
C GLU A 134 17.82 17.58 0.92
N GLU A 135 17.48 16.91 2.02
CA GLU A 135 16.09 16.66 2.44
C GLU A 135 15.35 17.99 2.66
N THR A 136 15.97 18.98 3.32
CA THR A 136 15.37 20.31 3.51
C THR A 136 15.11 21.01 2.17
N ALA A 137 16.03 20.92 1.21
CA ALA A 137 15.87 21.57 -0.09
C ALA A 137 14.74 20.93 -0.92
N GLU A 138 14.64 19.60 -0.91
CA GLU A 138 13.56 18.86 -1.55
C GLU A 138 12.20 19.22 -0.93
N ILE A 139 12.15 19.30 0.39
CA ILE A 139 10.93 19.62 1.13
C ILE A 139 10.45 21.06 0.85
N GLU A 140 11.35 22.03 0.80
CA GLU A 140 10.96 23.41 0.46
C GLU A 140 10.43 23.50 -0.98
N LYS A 141 10.97 22.69 -1.90
CA LYS A 141 10.43 22.57 -3.25
C LYS A 141 9.03 21.94 -3.25
N GLU A 142 8.83 20.83 -2.55
CA GLU A 142 7.51 20.20 -2.41
C GLU A 142 6.47 21.15 -1.78
N LYS A 143 6.88 21.95 -0.77
CA LYS A 143 6.01 22.95 -0.15
C LYS A 143 5.58 24.03 -1.11
N GLU A 144 6.51 24.53 -1.93
CA GLU A 144 6.20 25.56 -2.92
C GLU A 144 5.27 25.02 -4.01
N GLU A 145 5.53 23.82 -4.53
CA GLU A 145 4.63 23.15 -5.48
C GLU A 145 3.24 22.90 -4.87
N ALA A 146 3.17 22.49 -3.61
CA ALA A 146 1.92 22.30 -2.89
C ALA A 146 1.15 23.63 -2.70
N ARG A 147 1.83 24.73 -2.41
CA ARG A 147 1.21 26.07 -2.30
C ARG A 147 0.64 26.54 -3.63
N GLN A 148 1.38 26.35 -4.73
CA GLN A 148 0.93 26.70 -6.07
C GLN A 148 -0.33 25.91 -6.45
N ARG A 149 -0.31 24.59 -6.25
CA ARG A 149 -1.49 23.73 -6.46
C ARG A 149 -2.67 24.15 -5.59
N THR A 150 -2.45 24.43 -4.31
CA THR A 150 -3.53 24.89 -3.41
C THR A 150 -4.17 26.18 -3.94
N ALA A 151 -3.35 27.13 -4.43
CA ALA A 151 -3.86 28.39 -4.99
C ALA A 151 -4.65 28.18 -6.29
N GLU A 152 -4.27 27.18 -7.11
CA GLU A 152 -5.04 26.78 -8.29
C GLU A 152 -6.37 26.11 -7.90
N ASP A 153 -6.33 25.20 -6.94
CA ASP A 153 -7.51 24.50 -6.42
C ASP A 153 -8.49 25.46 -5.76
N GLU A 154 -8.01 26.49 -5.05
CA GLU A 154 -8.86 27.56 -4.47
C GLU A 154 -9.57 28.39 -5.55
N LYS A 155 -8.90 28.68 -6.68
CA LYS A 155 -9.53 29.36 -7.82
C LYS A 155 -10.59 28.47 -8.46
N LEU A 156 -10.26 27.20 -8.71
CA LEU A 156 -11.21 26.22 -9.24
C LEU A 156 -12.41 26.03 -8.30
N LEU A 157 -12.17 26.05 -6.99
CA LEU A 157 -13.20 25.96 -5.97
C LEU A 157 -14.15 27.16 -6.07
N ALA A 158 -13.63 28.37 -6.27
CA ALA A 158 -14.47 29.56 -6.48
C ALA A 158 -15.34 29.42 -7.75
N ASP A 159 -14.77 28.96 -8.85
CA ASP A 159 -15.51 28.72 -10.10
C ASP A 159 -16.61 27.66 -9.94
N TRP A 160 -16.31 26.56 -9.24
CA TRP A 160 -17.30 25.52 -8.96
C TRP A 160 -18.40 25.99 -8.01
N ASN A 161 -18.09 26.83 -7.02
CA ASN A 161 -19.11 27.45 -6.17
C ASN A 161 -20.03 28.36 -7.00
N ALA A 162 -19.50 29.16 -7.92
CA ALA A 162 -20.32 29.98 -8.82
C ALA A 162 -21.24 29.13 -9.72
N LYS A 163 -20.71 28.01 -10.28
CA LYS A 163 -21.51 27.04 -11.05
C LYS A 163 -22.61 26.41 -10.19
N ARG A 164 -22.28 26.06 -8.94
CA ARG A 164 -23.22 25.51 -7.96
C ARG A 164 -24.36 26.49 -7.68
N ASP A 165 -24.04 27.75 -7.39
CA ASP A 165 -25.05 28.78 -7.08
C ASP A 165 -25.97 29.05 -8.27
N LYS A 166 -25.42 29.07 -9.49
CA LYS A 166 -26.19 29.18 -10.73
C LYS A 166 -27.12 27.98 -10.95
N ALA A 167 -26.64 26.76 -10.70
CA ALA A 167 -27.47 25.55 -10.80
C ALA A 167 -28.60 25.58 -9.76
N ARG A 168 -28.31 26.01 -8.53
CA ARG A 168 -29.31 26.14 -7.46
C ARG A 168 -30.38 27.17 -7.79
N SER A 169 -30.03 28.35 -8.32
CA SER A 169 -31.05 29.36 -8.66
C SER A 169 -32.01 28.95 -9.77
N ALA A 170 -31.64 27.94 -10.56
CA ALA A 170 -32.43 27.39 -11.66
C ALA A 170 -33.27 26.16 -11.27
N VAL A 171 -33.29 25.74 -9.99
CA VAL A 171 -34.11 24.63 -9.48
C VAL A 171 -35.17 25.17 -8.53
N SER A 172 -36.37 24.59 -8.56
CA SER A 172 -37.45 24.95 -7.63
C SER A 172 -37.06 24.70 -6.15
N ALA A 173 -37.54 25.58 -5.27
CA ALA A 173 -37.19 25.55 -3.84
C ALA A 173 -37.56 24.24 -3.14
N GLU A 174 -38.69 23.62 -3.51
CA GLU A 174 -39.14 22.35 -2.95
C GLU A 174 -38.19 21.19 -3.32
N LEU A 175 -37.79 21.11 -4.60
CA LEU A 175 -36.85 20.09 -5.06
C LEU A 175 -35.45 20.27 -4.44
N LEU A 176 -35.00 21.52 -4.28
CA LEU A 176 -33.73 21.80 -3.59
C LEU A 176 -33.75 21.36 -2.13
N GLN A 177 -34.84 21.63 -1.39
CA GLN A 177 -34.96 21.17 0.00
C GLN A 177 -34.90 19.65 0.10
N HIS A 178 -35.59 18.95 -0.81
CA HIS A 178 -35.53 17.50 -0.88
C HIS A 178 -34.10 17.01 -1.20
N TYR A 179 -33.48 17.58 -2.22
CA TYR A 179 -32.11 17.27 -2.64
C TYR A 179 -31.11 17.47 -1.50
N ASP A 180 -31.11 18.63 -0.85
CA ASP A 180 -30.16 18.99 0.22
C ASP A 180 -30.29 18.03 1.40
N ARG A 181 -31.53 17.69 1.79
CA ARG A 181 -31.80 16.73 2.85
C ARG A 181 -31.22 15.36 2.49
N VAL A 182 -31.51 14.84 1.30
CA VAL A 182 -31.05 13.50 0.89
C VAL A 182 -29.54 13.47 0.71
N SER A 183 -28.97 14.48 0.06
CA SER A 183 -27.52 14.64 -0.15
C SER A 183 -26.76 14.65 1.17
N LYS A 184 -27.25 15.37 2.19
CA LYS A 184 -26.65 15.41 3.52
C LYS A 184 -26.54 14.03 4.20
N TYR A 185 -27.56 13.18 4.07
CA TYR A 185 -27.57 11.86 4.74
C TYR A 185 -26.99 10.73 3.89
N ARG A 186 -26.98 10.87 2.56
CA ARG A 186 -26.65 9.80 1.61
C ARG A 186 -25.44 10.11 0.73
N GLY A 187 -24.83 11.30 0.87
CA GLY A 187 -23.70 11.78 0.07
C GLY A 187 -24.05 12.18 -1.38
N SER A 188 -25.27 11.91 -1.85
CA SER A 188 -25.78 12.33 -3.15
C SER A 188 -27.30 12.46 -3.11
N GLY A 189 -27.83 13.51 -3.73
CA GLY A 189 -29.28 13.78 -3.75
C GLY A 189 -30.00 13.18 -4.97
N ILE A 190 -29.26 12.82 -6.03
CA ILE A 190 -29.80 12.19 -7.23
C ILE A 190 -29.11 10.87 -7.56
N ALA A 191 -29.81 10.00 -8.28
CA ALA A 191 -29.28 8.73 -8.75
C ALA A 191 -29.76 8.40 -10.17
N GLU A 192 -28.83 7.91 -10.99
CA GLU A 192 -29.17 7.33 -12.28
C GLU A 192 -29.96 6.04 -12.09
N VAL A 193 -30.89 5.80 -13.00
CA VAL A 193 -31.57 4.52 -13.14
C VAL A 193 -31.05 3.81 -14.37
N ARG A 194 -30.59 2.58 -14.18
CA ARG A 194 -30.07 1.71 -15.25
C ARG A 194 -30.55 0.29 -15.01
N ASP A 195 -30.98 -0.41 -16.06
CA ASP A 195 -31.42 -1.82 -15.98
C ASP A 195 -32.46 -2.06 -14.88
N HIS A 196 -33.44 -1.16 -14.75
CA HIS A 196 -34.47 -1.16 -13.70
C HIS A 196 -33.93 -1.05 -12.27
N LYS A 197 -32.69 -0.61 -12.08
CA LYS A 197 -32.05 -0.51 -10.77
C LYS A 197 -31.67 0.94 -10.46
N CYS A 198 -31.87 1.35 -9.22
CA CYS A 198 -31.36 2.64 -8.72
C CYS A 198 -29.85 2.53 -8.50
N MET A 199 -29.04 3.29 -9.22
CA MET A 199 -27.57 3.21 -9.08
C MET A 199 -27.04 3.75 -7.75
N GLY A 200 -27.84 4.53 -7.02
CA GLY A 200 -27.45 5.08 -5.72
C GLY A 200 -27.59 4.11 -4.53
N CYS A 201 -28.53 3.17 -4.58
CA CYS A 201 -28.73 2.16 -3.51
C CYS A 201 -28.84 0.73 -4.00
N GLN A 202 -28.69 0.52 -5.31
CA GLN A 202 -28.64 -0.77 -5.99
C GLN A 202 -29.92 -1.62 -5.88
N VAL A 203 -31.05 -1.03 -5.44
CA VAL A 203 -32.34 -1.73 -5.38
C VAL A 203 -33.03 -1.76 -6.74
N MET A 204 -33.73 -2.86 -7.02
CA MET A 204 -34.61 -2.97 -8.19
C MET A 204 -35.85 -2.09 -7.98
N LEU A 205 -36.14 -1.27 -8.99
CA LEU A 205 -37.31 -0.43 -9.04
C LEU A 205 -38.49 -1.22 -9.57
N ARG A 206 -39.70 -0.87 -9.12
CA ARG A 206 -40.93 -1.42 -9.69
C ARG A 206 -41.02 -1.03 -11.17
N PRO A 207 -41.53 -1.89 -12.06
CA PRO A 207 -41.65 -1.57 -13.49
C PRO A 207 -42.40 -0.26 -13.75
N GLN A 208 -43.41 0.04 -12.95
CA GLN A 208 -44.13 1.32 -13.03
C GLN A 208 -43.21 2.51 -12.72
N THR A 209 -42.48 2.49 -11.60
CA THR A 209 -41.54 3.56 -11.22
C THR A 209 -40.45 3.75 -12.28
N PHE A 210 -39.91 2.66 -12.83
CA PHE A 210 -38.93 2.74 -13.92
C PHE A 210 -39.51 3.43 -15.16
N ASN A 211 -40.72 3.06 -15.58
CA ASN A 211 -41.38 3.70 -16.71
C ASN A 211 -41.65 5.19 -16.45
N GLU A 212 -42.08 5.58 -15.26
CA GLU A 212 -42.30 6.98 -14.90
C GLU A 212 -41.00 7.81 -14.97
N VAL A 213 -39.88 7.27 -14.49
CA VAL A 213 -38.55 7.91 -14.61
C VAL A 213 -38.12 8.02 -16.08
N ARG A 214 -38.36 6.98 -16.88
CA ARG A 214 -38.01 6.93 -18.30
C ARG A 214 -38.82 7.93 -19.14
N THR A 215 -40.09 8.11 -18.82
CA THR A 215 -40.96 9.10 -19.47
C THR A 215 -40.54 10.52 -19.11
N GLY A 216 -40.12 10.76 -17.85
CA GLY A 216 -39.53 12.02 -17.42
C GLY A 216 -40.52 13.20 -17.41
N GLU A 217 -41.81 12.96 -17.22
CA GLU A 217 -42.86 13.99 -17.11
C GLU A 217 -42.89 14.66 -15.73
N ARG A 218 -42.46 13.94 -14.69
CA ARG A 218 -42.38 14.42 -13.31
C ARG A 218 -41.09 13.93 -12.65
N THR A 219 -40.67 14.61 -11.59
CA THR A 219 -39.60 14.11 -10.72
C THR A 219 -40.11 12.90 -9.93
N VAL A 220 -39.32 11.84 -9.90
CA VAL A 220 -39.62 10.60 -9.17
C VAL A 220 -38.48 10.34 -8.21
N SER A 221 -38.80 9.96 -6.97
CA SER A 221 -37.80 9.63 -5.95
C SER A 221 -37.77 8.12 -5.70
N CYS A 222 -36.62 7.59 -5.32
CA CYS A 222 -36.49 6.17 -4.96
C CYS A 222 -37.18 5.88 -3.62
N ASP A 223 -38.08 4.90 -3.57
CA ASP A 223 -38.78 4.51 -2.34
C ASP A 223 -37.82 4.09 -1.20
N SER A 224 -36.67 3.50 -1.54
CA SER A 224 -35.70 2.99 -0.57
C SER A 224 -34.73 4.07 -0.06
N CYS A 225 -34.08 4.81 -0.97
CA CYS A 225 -33.03 5.75 -0.59
C CYS A 225 -33.42 7.23 -0.71
N GLN A 226 -34.63 7.52 -1.20
CA GLN A 226 -35.18 8.85 -1.39
C GLN A 226 -34.39 9.74 -2.37
N ARG A 227 -33.42 9.22 -3.12
CA ARG A 227 -32.74 10.01 -4.17
C ARG A 227 -33.69 10.28 -5.33
N ILE A 228 -33.59 11.47 -5.92
CA ILE A 228 -34.31 11.82 -7.14
C ILE A 228 -33.71 11.01 -8.29
N LEU A 229 -34.57 10.33 -9.04
CA LEU A 229 -34.19 9.40 -10.09
C LEU A 229 -34.18 10.11 -11.44
N TYR A 230 -33.16 9.82 -12.25
CA TYR A 230 -33.08 10.27 -13.64
C TYR A 230 -32.65 9.13 -14.56
N TYR A 231 -33.03 9.23 -15.83
CA TYR A 231 -32.71 8.25 -16.87
C TYR A 231 -31.93 8.92 -18.00
N VAL A 232 -30.81 8.30 -18.39
CA VAL A 232 -29.98 8.75 -19.52
C VAL A 232 -30.24 7.82 -20.71
N PRO A 233 -30.87 8.31 -21.80
CA PRO A 233 -31.11 7.50 -22.99
C PRO A 233 -29.80 6.97 -23.57
N GLY A 234 -29.75 5.67 -23.88
CA GLY A 234 -28.60 5.02 -24.52
C GLY A 234 -27.53 4.46 -23.56
N GLN A 235 -27.72 4.58 -22.24
CA GLN A 235 -26.89 3.90 -21.24
C GLN A 235 -27.48 2.59 -20.71
N ASP A 236 -28.74 2.30 -21.04
CA ASP A 236 -29.27 0.95 -20.92
C ASP A 236 -28.51 0.07 -21.91
N THR A 237 -27.73 -0.89 -21.39
CA THR A 237 -27.39 -2.03 -22.21
C THR A 237 -28.70 -2.62 -22.66
N VAL A 238 -28.96 -2.57 -23.97
CA VAL A 238 -30.13 -3.20 -24.56
C VAL A 238 -30.08 -4.65 -24.11
N THR A 239 -30.85 -4.99 -23.07
CA THR A 239 -31.22 -6.37 -22.79
C THR A 239 -32.24 -6.67 -23.86
N THR A 240 -31.74 -6.89 -25.08
CA THR A 240 -32.54 -7.33 -26.19
C THR A 240 -33.16 -8.64 -25.75
N ALA A 241 -34.48 -8.69 -25.87
CA ALA A 241 -35.28 -9.87 -25.67
C ALA A 241 -34.56 -11.13 -26.18
N VAL A 242 -34.46 -12.12 -25.30
CA VAL A 242 -34.34 -13.56 -25.56
C VAL A 242 -34.02 -13.92 -27.02
N ALA A 243 -32.76 -13.71 -27.40
CA ALA A 243 -32.15 -14.42 -28.52
C ALA A 243 -31.12 -15.35 -27.90
N ALA A 244 -31.46 -16.65 -27.91
CA ALA A 244 -30.68 -17.81 -27.48
C ALA A 244 -29.21 -17.50 -27.13
N SER A 245 -28.91 -17.47 -25.82
CA SER A 245 -27.53 -17.38 -25.36
C SER A 245 -26.77 -18.64 -25.78
N THR A 246 -25.96 -18.53 -26.83
CA THR A 246 -24.77 -19.36 -26.90
C THR A 246 -23.84 -18.86 -25.81
N HIS A 247 -23.91 -19.50 -24.63
CA HIS A 247 -22.85 -19.39 -23.63
C HIS A 247 -21.54 -19.64 -24.37
N ARG A 248 -20.67 -18.63 -24.50
CA ARG A 248 -19.28 -18.89 -24.88
C ARG A 248 -18.67 -19.62 -23.69
N ARG A 249 -18.72 -20.96 -23.76
CA ARG A 249 -18.01 -21.85 -22.84
C ARG A 249 -16.56 -21.37 -22.77
N ARG A 250 -16.00 -21.35 -21.58
CA ARG A 250 -14.57 -21.14 -21.37
C ARG A 250 -13.81 -22.07 -22.31
N ALA A 251 -12.83 -21.53 -23.02
CA ALA A 251 -11.93 -22.36 -23.79
C ALA A 251 -11.24 -23.33 -22.82
N HIS A 252 -11.41 -24.63 -23.02
CA HIS A 252 -10.70 -25.64 -22.24
C HIS A 252 -9.38 -25.92 -22.96
N PRO A 253 -8.23 -25.65 -22.32
CA PRO A 253 -6.94 -25.98 -22.91
C PRO A 253 -6.88 -27.48 -23.12
N LYS A 254 -6.23 -27.90 -24.20
CA LYS A 254 -6.00 -29.33 -24.45
C LYS A 254 -5.31 -29.95 -23.24
N LEU A 255 -5.72 -31.15 -22.88
CA LEU A 255 -5.14 -31.87 -21.75
C LEU A 255 -3.64 -32.03 -21.99
N ASP A 256 -3.24 -32.56 -23.14
CA ASP A 256 -1.86 -32.82 -23.61
C ASP A 256 -1.04 -31.57 -23.99
N ALA A 257 -1.46 -30.36 -23.60
CA ALA A 257 -0.68 -29.16 -23.87
C ALA A 257 0.71 -29.25 -23.23
N SER A 258 1.75 -28.90 -23.99
CA SER A 258 3.14 -28.84 -23.50
C SER A 258 3.36 -27.81 -22.40
N ARG A 259 2.42 -26.87 -22.23
CA ARG A 259 2.42 -25.87 -21.18
C ARG A 259 1.09 -25.88 -20.44
N ALA A 260 1.16 -25.86 -19.12
CA ALA A 260 -0.04 -25.95 -18.32
C ALA A 260 0.00 -25.14 -17.03
N TRP A 261 -1.12 -24.48 -16.76
CA TRP A 261 -1.43 -23.78 -15.53
C TRP A 261 -2.58 -24.48 -14.81
N TYR A 262 -2.43 -24.64 -13.50
CA TYR A 262 -3.45 -25.16 -12.60
C TYR A 262 -3.56 -24.29 -11.35
N TYR A 263 -4.75 -24.26 -10.78
CA TYR A 263 -5.00 -23.72 -9.45
C TYR A 263 -5.23 -24.87 -8.47
N ARG A 264 -4.68 -24.75 -7.26
CA ARG A 264 -4.94 -25.65 -6.14
C ARG A 264 -5.26 -24.86 -4.89
N SER A 265 -6.28 -25.28 -4.15
CA SER A 265 -6.73 -24.62 -2.90
C SER A 265 -6.02 -25.12 -1.64
N ASP A 266 -5.35 -26.27 -1.73
CA ASP A 266 -4.83 -27.03 -0.59
C ASP A 266 -3.39 -27.54 -0.86
N TYR A 267 -2.47 -26.61 -1.12
CA TYR A 267 -1.07 -26.93 -1.34
C TYR A 267 -0.25 -26.79 -0.04
N ASP A 268 0.06 -27.94 0.57
CA ASP A 268 0.85 -28.08 1.81
C ASP A 268 0.51 -27.02 2.87
N ALA A 269 1.51 -26.31 3.40
CA ALA A 269 1.34 -25.24 4.38
C ALA A 269 1.07 -23.85 3.74
N ALA A 270 1.17 -23.75 2.41
CA ALA A 270 1.06 -22.48 1.68
C ALA A 270 -0.39 -22.12 1.31
N GLY A 271 -1.29 -23.10 1.25
CA GLY A 271 -2.71 -22.87 0.98
C GLY A 271 -3.02 -22.77 -0.53
N GLU A 272 -3.49 -21.61 -0.99
CA GLU A 272 -3.93 -21.41 -2.38
C GLU A 272 -2.77 -21.04 -3.31
N VAL A 273 -2.50 -21.87 -4.33
CA VAL A 273 -1.36 -21.68 -5.26
C VAL A 273 -1.76 -21.81 -6.73
N PHE A 274 -0.99 -21.13 -7.60
CA PHE A 274 -0.94 -21.39 -9.03
C PHE A 274 0.29 -22.24 -9.35
N LEU A 275 0.07 -23.31 -10.11
CA LEU A 275 1.10 -24.23 -10.59
C LEU A 275 1.29 -24.03 -12.08
N SER A 276 2.53 -23.78 -12.51
CA SER A 276 2.92 -23.70 -13.92
C SER A 276 3.82 -24.86 -14.30
N TYR A 277 3.53 -25.49 -15.43
CA TYR A 277 4.25 -26.61 -16.00
C TYR A 277 4.70 -26.32 -17.42
N ILE A 278 5.94 -26.67 -17.75
CA ILE A 278 6.47 -26.63 -19.12
C ILE A 278 7.19 -27.93 -19.42
N ASN A 279 6.79 -28.61 -20.50
CA ASN A 279 7.50 -29.76 -21.04
C ASN A 279 8.56 -29.29 -22.04
N ALA A 280 9.82 -29.64 -21.82
CA ALA A 280 10.96 -29.34 -22.69
C ALA A 280 11.95 -30.50 -22.69
N ASP A 281 12.41 -30.91 -23.88
CA ASP A 281 13.47 -31.92 -24.07
C ASP A 281 13.28 -33.24 -23.29
N GLY A 282 12.03 -33.72 -23.21
CA GLY A 282 11.69 -34.96 -22.51
C GLY A 282 11.57 -34.82 -20.99
N ASN A 283 11.74 -33.62 -20.45
CA ASN A 283 11.54 -33.27 -19.05
C ASN A 283 10.34 -32.33 -18.88
N SER A 284 9.92 -32.14 -17.64
CA SER A 284 8.93 -31.15 -17.25
C SER A 284 9.40 -30.33 -16.05
N SER A 285 9.23 -29.01 -16.14
CA SER A 285 9.50 -28.08 -15.04
C SER A 285 8.20 -27.69 -14.34
N ARG A 286 8.23 -27.53 -13.01
CA ARG A 286 7.13 -27.05 -12.17
C ARG A 286 7.58 -25.78 -11.45
N ARG A 287 6.77 -24.73 -11.53
CA ARG A 287 6.90 -23.48 -10.73
C ARG A 287 5.62 -23.27 -9.91
N VAL A 288 5.77 -22.85 -8.66
CA VAL A 288 4.67 -22.65 -7.69
C VAL A 288 4.60 -21.19 -7.30
N TYR A 289 3.43 -20.57 -7.46
CA TYR A 289 3.19 -19.15 -7.15
C TYR A 289 2.04 -19.01 -6.17
N ASP A 290 2.17 -18.08 -5.22
CA ASP A 290 1.09 -17.68 -4.34
C ASP A 290 -0.03 -16.97 -5.11
N VAL A 291 -1.29 -17.34 -4.86
CA VAL A 291 -2.45 -16.82 -5.61
C VAL A 291 -2.72 -15.34 -5.38
N HIS A 292 -2.31 -14.80 -4.23
CA HIS A 292 -2.63 -13.43 -3.81
C HIS A 292 -1.55 -12.44 -4.22
N THR A 293 -0.29 -12.85 -4.08
CA THR A 293 0.90 -12.01 -4.30
C THR A 293 1.57 -12.27 -5.63
N GLY A 294 1.33 -13.43 -6.27
CA GLY A 294 2.04 -13.83 -7.49
C GLY A 294 3.51 -14.20 -7.25
N ARG A 295 3.95 -14.22 -5.99
CA ARG A 295 5.33 -14.53 -5.62
C ARG A 295 5.60 -16.03 -5.72
N LYS A 296 6.75 -16.39 -6.25
CA LYS A 296 7.23 -17.77 -6.34
C LYS A 296 7.55 -18.30 -4.94
N LEU A 297 7.03 -19.48 -4.61
CA LEU A 297 7.09 -20.05 -3.27
C LEU A 297 8.21 -21.08 -3.09
N GLU A 298 8.63 -21.73 -4.17
CA GLU A 298 9.62 -22.79 -4.18
C GLU A 298 10.54 -22.65 -5.40
N ASP A 299 11.74 -23.21 -5.32
CA ASP A 299 12.61 -23.36 -6.50
C ASP A 299 11.95 -24.19 -7.59
N THR A 300 12.34 -23.94 -8.85
CA THR A 300 11.81 -24.68 -9.99
C THR A 300 12.22 -26.14 -9.89
N LEU A 301 11.24 -27.05 -9.78
CA LEU A 301 11.51 -28.49 -9.81
C LEU A 301 11.45 -29.02 -11.23
N VAL A 302 12.39 -29.87 -11.61
CA VAL A 302 12.42 -30.51 -12.94
C VAL A 302 12.40 -32.02 -12.75
N ARG A 303 11.52 -32.71 -13.49
CA ARG A 303 11.42 -34.18 -13.48
C ARG A 303 11.39 -34.72 -14.91
N GLU A 304 11.84 -35.96 -15.08
CA GLU A 304 11.79 -36.65 -16.37
C GLU A 304 10.35 -36.97 -16.78
N GLY A 305 10.06 -36.84 -18.07
CA GLY A 305 8.74 -37.07 -18.66
C GLY A 305 7.84 -35.84 -18.66
N GLU A 306 6.68 -35.98 -19.31
CA GLU A 306 5.64 -34.94 -19.33
C GLU A 306 5.13 -34.65 -17.91
N TYR A 307 4.72 -33.40 -17.65
CA TYR A 307 4.33 -32.96 -16.31
C TYR A 307 3.26 -33.81 -15.63
N ARG A 308 2.39 -34.50 -16.39
CA ARG A 308 1.40 -35.42 -15.81
C ARG A 308 1.99 -36.67 -15.20
N LEU A 309 3.07 -37.17 -15.79
CA LEU A 309 3.82 -38.33 -15.30
C LEU A 309 4.87 -37.88 -14.28
N GLY A 310 5.44 -36.69 -14.49
CA GLY A 310 6.41 -36.07 -13.59
C GLY A 310 5.79 -35.66 -12.25
N PHE A 311 4.58 -35.07 -12.24
CA PHE A 311 3.94 -34.50 -11.04
C PHE A 311 2.48 -34.97 -10.85
N PRO A 312 2.23 -36.29 -10.75
CA PRO A 312 0.87 -36.82 -10.59
C PRO A 312 0.18 -36.38 -9.29
N GLU A 313 0.95 -36.05 -8.25
CA GLU A 313 0.46 -35.59 -6.94
C GLU A 313 -0.25 -34.24 -6.97
N ASP A 314 0.01 -33.43 -8.00
CA ASP A 314 -0.45 -32.04 -8.09
C ASP A 314 -1.78 -31.87 -8.83
N LEU A 315 -2.21 -32.88 -9.58
CA LEU A 315 -3.37 -32.81 -10.47
C LEU A 315 -4.72 -33.13 -9.82
N PRO A 316 -4.84 -34.06 -8.86
CA PRO A 316 -6.11 -34.35 -8.21
C PRO A 316 -6.70 -33.11 -7.53
N GLY A 317 -7.96 -32.80 -7.83
CA GLY A 317 -8.67 -31.64 -7.26
C GLY A 317 -8.25 -30.27 -7.82
N ALA A 318 -7.25 -30.21 -8.69
CA ALA A 318 -6.77 -28.96 -9.27
C ALA A 318 -7.67 -28.45 -10.40
N ILE A 319 -7.78 -27.13 -10.53
CA ILE A 319 -8.56 -26.47 -11.58
C ILE A 319 -7.62 -26.05 -12.71
N ARG A 320 -7.82 -26.61 -13.92
CA ARG A 320 -7.03 -26.22 -15.11
C ARG A 320 -7.32 -24.77 -15.49
N LEU A 321 -6.27 -23.97 -15.70
CA LEU A 321 -6.27 -22.57 -16.12
C LEU A 321 -5.77 -22.39 -17.56
N ASN A 322 -6.09 -21.24 -18.18
CA ASN A 322 -5.85 -20.92 -19.58
C ASN A 322 -4.51 -20.22 -19.86
N GLY A 323 -3.65 -20.08 -18.84
CA GLY A 323 -2.30 -19.54 -19.02
C GLY A 323 -1.49 -20.37 -20.04
N ASN A 324 -0.75 -19.68 -20.90
CA ASN A 324 0.04 -20.30 -21.99
C ASN A 324 1.40 -19.61 -22.24
N TRP A 325 1.93 -18.94 -21.22
CA TRP A 325 3.22 -18.24 -21.32
C TRP A 325 4.39 -19.20 -21.48
N SER A 326 5.44 -18.74 -22.16
CA SER A 326 6.64 -19.52 -22.47
C SER A 326 7.62 -19.61 -21.32
N GLU A 327 8.65 -20.44 -21.50
CA GLU A 327 9.74 -20.55 -20.52
C GLU A 327 10.51 -19.24 -20.44
N GLU A 328 10.76 -18.60 -21.58
CA GLU A 328 11.45 -17.30 -21.63
C GLU A 328 10.66 -16.21 -20.88
N GLU A 329 9.33 -16.16 -21.04
CA GLU A 329 8.47 -15.22 -20.30
C GLU A 329 8.51 -15.49 -18.79
N LEU A 330 8.49 -16.76 -18.38
CA LEU A 330 8.59 -17.13 -16.96
C LEU A 330 9.97 -16.82 -16.36
N GLU A 331 11.04 -16.94 -17.14
CA GLU A 331 12.39 -16.57 -16.71
C GLU A 331 12.56 -15.06 -16.57
N GLU A 332 11.95 -14.27 -17.47
CA GLU A 332 11.97 -12.80 -17.39
C GLU A 332 11.32 -12.27 -16.10
N TRP A 333 10.26 -12.93 -15.63
CA TRP A 333 9.54 -12.54 -14.41
C TRP A 333 10.26 -12.96 -13.11
N GLY A 334 11.21 -13.89 -13.19
CA GLY A 334 11.99 -14.35 -12.04
C GLY A 334 11.12 -14.95 -10.94
N ASP A 335 11.10 -14.31 -9.77
CA ASP A 335 10.41 -14.78 -8.57
C ASP A 335 9.03 -14.15 -8.34
N GLU A 336 8.54 -13.30 -9.26
CA GLU A 336 7.25 -12.62 -9.09
C GLU A 336 6.51 -12.44 -10.41
N LEU A 337 5.25 -12.90 -10.45
CA LEU A 337 4.40 -12.71 -11.63
C LEU A 337 4.01 -11.23 -11.80
N PRO A 338 4.05 -10.68 -13.02
CA PRO A 338 3.50 -9.36 -13.30
C PRO A 338 2.02 -9.28 -12.92
N THR A 339 1.58 -8.13 -12.41
CA THR A 339 0.18 -7.92 -11.99
C THR A 339 -0.83 -8.27 -13.07
N VAL A 340 -0.52 -7.97 -14.35
CA VAL A 340 -1.37 -8.29 -15.49
C VAL A 340 -1.58 -9.81 -15.66
N VAL A 341 -0.53 -10.60 -15.43
CA VAL A 341 -0.58 -12.07 -15.52
C VAL A 341 -1.40 -12.65 -14.37
N LEU A 342 -1.19 -12.11 -13.17
CA LEU A 342 -1.95 -12.50 -11.98
C LEU A 342 -3.46 -12.24 -12.15
N ASP A 343 -3.83 -11.06 -12.65
CA ASP A 343 -5.22 -10.68 -12.93
C ASP A 343 -5.88 -11.61 -13.96
N ILE A 344 -5.13 -12.04 -14.99
CA ILE A 344 -5.60 -12.97 -16.01
C ILE A 344 -5.91 -14.34 -15.37
N LEU A 345 -5.00 -14.87 -14.55
CA LEU A 345 -5.17 -16.15 -13.87
C LEU A 345 -6.35 -16.12 -12.88
N GLN A 346 -6.49 -15.04 -12.10
CA GLN A 346 -7.60 -14.87 -11.18
C GLN A 346 -8.95 -14.75 -11.89
N ARG A 347 -9.01 -13.98 -12.98
CA ARG A 347 -10.23 -13.89 -13.81
C ARG A 347 -10.64 -15.25 -14.35
N ASP A 348 -9.68 -16.02 -14.85
CA ASP A 348 -9.92 -17.33 -15.43
C ASP A 348 -10.32 -18.38 -14.38
N LEU A 349 -9.74 -18.31 -13.18
CA LEU A 349 -10.16 -19.11 -12.03
C LEU A 349 -11.62 -18.80 -11.63
N ASN A 350 -11.99 -17.53 -11.59
CA ASN A 350 -13.36 -17.12 -11.27
C ASN A 350 -14.35 -17.66 -12.31
N LEU A 351 -14.00 -17.58 -13.61
CA LEU A 351 -14.82 -18.19 -14.66
C LEU A 351 -14.94 -19.71 -14.46
N ALA A 352 -13.84 -20.41 -14.20
CA ALA A 352 -13.86 -21.86 -13.95
C ALA A 352 -14.75 -22.24 -12.74
N ARG A 353 -14.69 -21.46 -11.65
CA ARG A 353 -15.54 -21.65 -10.46
C ARG A 353 -17.01 -21.42 -10.78
N THR A 354 -17.35 -20.39 -11.57
CA THR A 354 -18.74 -20.13 -11.99
C THR A 354 -19.30 -21.22 -12.90
N GLU A 355 -18.49 -21.76 -13.82
CA GLU A 355 -18.90 -22.90 -14.66
C GLU A 355 -19.14 -24.17 -13.84
N ALA A 356 -18.28 -24.46 -12.87
CA ALA A 356 -18.45 -25.59 -11.96
C ALA A 356 -19.71 -25.45 -11.10
N ALA A 357 -19.97 -24.24 -10.57
CA ALA A 357 -21.19 -23.95 -9.80
C ALA A 357 -22.45 -24.11 -10.66
N ASN A 358 -22.46 -23.57 -11.88
CA ASN A 358 -23.58 -23.72 -12.81
C ASN A 358 -23.82 -25.19 -13.20
N LYS A 359 -22.75 -25.97 -13.41
CA LYS A 359 -22.85 -27.41 -13.69
C LYS A 359 -23.42 -28.19 -12.49
N SER A 360 -23.05 -27.82 -11.26
CA SER A 360 -23.60 -28.43 -10.05
C SER A 360 -25.08 -28.12 -9.84
N GLN A 361 -25.52 -26.89 -10.16
CA GLN A 361 -26.93 -26.50 -10.10
C GLN A 361 -27.78 -27.18 -11.18
N ALA A 362 -27.26 -27.30 -12.40
CA ALA A 362 -27.92 -28.05 -13.47
C ALA A 362 -28.06 -29.54 -13.11
N HIS A 363 -27.01 -30.14 -12.54
CA HIS A 363 -27.06 -31.55 -12.12
C HIS A 363 -27.99 -31.78 -10.92
N ALA A 364 -28.10 -30.83 -9.98
CA ALA A 364 -29.04 -30.89 -8.86
C ALA A 364 -30.51 -30.72 -9.28
N ALA A 365 -30.76 -30.03 -10.39
CA ALA A 365 -32.11 -29.88 -10.97
C ALA A 365 -32.58 -31.14 -11.73
N GLU A 366 -31.66 -32.02 -12.14
CA GLU A 366 -31.95 -33.25 -12.91
C GLU A 366 -32.08 -34.54 -12.06
N ILE A 367 -31.84 -34.50 -10.74
CA ILE A 367 -32.05 -35.67 -9.86
C ILE A 367 -33.54 -35.81 -9.55
N PRO A 368 -34.23 -36.90 -9.96
CA PRO A 368 -35.63 -37.10 -9.61
C PRO A 368 -35.75 -37.42 -8.11
N ARG A 369 -36.64 -36.70 -7.41
CA ARG A 369 -37.01 -37.00 -6.02
C ARG A 369 -37.72 -38.37 -5.97
N SER A 370 -36.98 -39.44 -5.65
CA SER A 370 -37.58 -40.73 -5.29
C SER A 370 -37.69 -40.88 -3.76
N GLU A 371 -38.95 -41.06 -3.35
CA GLU A 371 -39.43 -41.81 -2.18
C GLU A 371 -39.25 -41.23 -0.75
N HIS A 372 -40.38 -40.82 -0.16
CA HIS A 372 -40.97 -41.55 0.98
C HIS A 372 -42.43 -41.14 1.20
N SER A 373 -43.35 -42.06 0.92
CA SER A 373 -44.68 -42.11 1.52
C SER A 373 -45.15 -43.56 1.51
N ALA A 374 -45.07 -44.24 2.66
CA ALA A 374 -46.05 -45.22 3.10
C ALA A 374 -45.68 -45.75 4.49
N ALA A 375 -46.40 -45.29 5.50
CA ALA A 375 -46.75 -46.11 6.66
C ALA A 375 -48.13 -45.66 7.14
N SER A 376 -49.15 -46.41 6.71
CA SER A 376 -50.32 -46.73 7.53
C SER A 376 -50.04 -48.04 8.23
#